data_AF-A0A958C0N7-F1
#
_entry.id   AF-A0A958C0N7-F1
#
_cell.length_a   1.000
_cell.length_b   1.000
_cell.length_c   1.000
_cell.angle_alpha   90.00
_cell.angle_beta   90.00
_cell.angle_gamma   90.00
#
_symmetry.space_group_name_H-M   'P 1'
#
loop_
_entity.id
_entity.type
_entity.pdbx_description
1 polymer ?
#
loop_
_entity_poly.entity_id
_entity_poly.type
_entity_poly.pdbx_seq_one_letter_code
_entity_poly.pdbx_strand_id
1 'polypeptide(L)'
;MTDRIGIDYTSAVHQTAGIGRYTREMVKALAQCSAGQVSPPQYRLFVAEAGRCAPPPDLGPNFSWHPTRITERWLGRLWYRLHLPLPIERWTGPLDLFHAADFVLRPTRPGTRTLLTVHDLSFVREPDSVM
;
A
#
# COMPACT_ATOMS: atom_id res chain seq x y z
N MET A 1 -17.18 -5.52 -14.48
CA MET A 1 -16.14 -4.49 -14.23
C MET A 1 -15.12 -5.12 -13.31
N THR A 2 -13.83 -4.93 -13.58
CA THR A 2 -12.76 -5.52 -12.78
C THR A 2 -12.25 -4.48 -11.81
N ASP A 3 -12.34 -4.74 -10.51
CA ASP A 3 -11.99 -3.76 -9.47
C ASP A 3 -10.50 -3.38 -9.52
N ARG A 4 -10.20 -2.10 -9.31
CA ARG A 4 -8.83 -1.58 -9.19
C ARG A 4 -8.48 -1.43 -7.72
N ILE A 5 -7.59 -2.28 -7.26
CA ILE A 5 -7.20 -2.36 -5.85
C ILE A 5 -5.77 -1.86 -5.71
N GLY A 6 -5.60 -0.74 -5.01
CA GLY A 6 -4.28 -0.24 -4.64
C GLY A 6 -3.80 -0.89 -3.35
N ILE A 7 -2.52 -1.26 -3.28
CA ILE A 7 -1.89 -1.79 -2.08
C ILE A 7 -0.66 -0.93 -1.78
N ASP A 8 -0.55 -0.43 -0.55
CA ASP A 8 0.69 0.20 -0.08
C ASP A 8 1.77 -0.87 0.14
N TYR A 9 2.71 -0.92 -0.78
CA TYR A 9 3.83 -1.85 -0.78
C TYR A 9 5.12 -1.23 -0.23
N THR A 10 5.05 -0.01 0.31
CA THR A 10 6.21 0.74 0.81
C THR A 10 6.93 0.00 1.93
N SER A 11 6.20 -0.53 2.92
CA SER A 11 6.79 -1.29 4.03
C SER A 11 7.46 -2.59 3.56
N ALA A 12 6.94 -3.22 2.52
CA ALA A 12 7.54 -4.40 1.90
C ALA A 12 8.88 -4.11 1.20
N VAL A 13 9.14 -2.87 0.81
CA VAL A 13 10.44 -2.44 0.27
C VAL A 13 11.43 -2.13 1.39
N HIS A 14 10.99 -1.47 2.46
CA HIS A 14 11.89 -0.98 3.51
C HIS A 14 12.18 -1.99 4.64
N GLN A 15 11.32 -2.98 4.87
CA GLN A 15 11.40 -3.85 6.05
C GLN A 15 11.53 -5.33 5.71
N THR A 16 12.48 -6.03 6.34
CA THR A 16 12.72 -7.48 6.13
C THR A 16 11.74 -8.39 6.89
N ALA A 17 11.20 -7.94 8.02
CA ALA A 17 10.31 -8.71 8.88
C ALA A 17 9.04 -7.91 9.22
N GLY A 18 8.17 -8.47 10.07
CA GLY A 18 6.95 -7.81 10.51
C GLY A 18 6.03 -7.44 9.35
N ILE A 19 5.59 -6.18 9.32
CA ILE A 19 4.69 -5.63 8.29
C ILE A 19 5.27 -5.85 6.89
N GLY A 20 6.58 -5.63 6.69
CA GLY A 20 7.19 -5.84 5.38
C GLY A 20 7.10 -7.28 4.88
N ARG A 21 7.32 -8.27 5.76
CA ARG A 21 7.14 -9.69 5.41
C ARG A 21 5.68 -10.01 5.15
N TYR A 22 4.78 -9.54 6.02
CA TYR A 22 3.34 -9.72 5.87
C TYR A 22 2.85 -9.22 4.50
N THR A 23 3.19 -7.99 4.13
CA THR A 23 2.77 -7.38 2.87
C THR A 23 3.31 -8.15 1.65
N ARG A 24 4.56 -8.65 1.69
CA ARG A 24 5.12 -9.50 0.61
C ARG A 24 4.35 -10.80 0.45
N GLU A 25 4.12 -11.53 1.54
CA GLU A 25 3.41 -12.81 1.50
C GLU A 25 1.94 -12.64 1.13
N MET A 26 1.29 -11.55 1.57
CA MET A 26 -0.07 -11.21 1.17
C MET A 26 -0.17 -10.97 -0.33
N VAL A 27 0.71 -10.13 -0.91
CA VAL A 27 0.71 -9.88 -2.37
C VAL A 27 1.02 -11.14 -3.16
N LYS A 28 1.96 -11.97 -2.69
CA LYS A 28 2.26 -13.27 -3.29
C LYS A 28 1.06 -14.21 -3.28
N ALA A 29 0.35 -14.31 -2.16
CA ALA A 29 -0.87 -15.11 -2.05
C ALA A 29 -1.98 -14.59 -2.96
N LEU A 30 -2.17 -13.28 -3.06
CA LEU A 30 -3.13 -12.67 -4.00
C LEU A 30 -2.80 -13.00 -5.45
N ALA A 31 -1.52 -12.99 -5.83
CA ALA A 31 -1.08 -13.37 -7.18
C ALA A 31 -1.42 -14.83 -7.49
N GLN A 32 -1.17 -15.74 -6.54
CA GLN A 32 -1.51 -17.17 -6.66
C GLN A 32 -3.03 -17.38 -6.78
N CYS A 33 -3.83 -16.71 -5.96
CA CYS A 33 -5.30 -16.79 -6.03
C CYS A 33 -5.85 -16.22 -7.34
N SER A 34 -5.22 -15.17 -7.89
CA SER A 34 -5.67 -14.50 -9.12
C SER A 34 -5.42 -15.33 -10.38
N ALA A 35 -4.40 -16.21 -10.38
CA ALA A 35 -3.98 -16.97 -11.56
C ALA A 35 -5.08 -17.89 -12.13
N GLY A 36 -6.05 -18.31 -11.31
CA GLY A 36 -7.17 -19.16 -11.74
C GLY A 36 -8.48 -18.42 -12.02
N GLN A 37 -8.51 -17.09 -11.92
CA GLN A 37 -9.75 -16.32 -12.05
C GLN A 37 -9.99 -15.89 -13.50
N VAL A 38 -11.25 -15.97 -13.95
CA VAL A 38 -11.67 -15.50 -15.29
C VAL A 38 -11.60 -13.97 -15.40
N SER A 39 -11.80 -13.25 -14.30
CA SER A 39 -11.71 -11.79 -14.24
C SER A 39 -11.10 -11.34 -12.90
N PRO A 40 -9.77 -11.47 -12.71
CA PRO A 40 -9.12 -11.10 -11.46
C PRO A 40 -9.04 -9.58 -11.29
N PRO A 41 -9.15 -9.04 -10.06
CA PRO A 41 -8.92 -7.63 -9.78
C PRO A 41 -7.58 -7.12 -10.32
N GLN A 42 -7.53 -5.84 -10.67
CA GLN A 42 -6.33 -5.15 -11.12
C GLN A 42 -5.61 -4.56 -9.90
N TYR A 43 -4.51 -5.19 -9.49
CA TYR A 43 -3.72 -4.75 -8.35
C TYR A 43 -2.70 -3.70 -8.77
N ARG A 44 -2.63 -2.61 -8.00
CA ARG A 44 -1.70 -1.50 -8.21
C ARG A 44 -0.84 -1.34 -6.97
N LEU A 45 0.42 -1.76 -7.07
CA LEU A 45 1.36 -1.70 -5.96
C LEU A 45 1.96 -0.30 -5.89
N PHE A 46 1.49 0.50 -4.93
CA PHE A 46 2.02 1.82 -4.65
C PHE A 46 3.28 1.71 -3.80
N VAL A 47 4.33 2.44 -4.18
CA VAL A 47 5.60 2.44 -3.44
C VAL A 47 6.13 3.86 -3.31
N ALA A 48 6.17 4.36 -2.09
CA ALA A 48 6.75 5.66 -1.76
C ALA A 48 8.28 5.61 -1.73
N GLU A 49 8.90 5.12 -2.81
CA GLU A 49 10.35 5.07 -2.94
C GLU A 49 10.75 5.68 -4.28
N ALA A 50 11.83 6.47 -4.31
CA ALA A 50 12.21 7.35 -5.42
C ALA A 50 12.73 6.61 -6.67
N GLY A 51 11.98 5.62 -7.17
CA GLY A 51 12.31 4.78 -8.31
C GLY A 51 13.47 3.79 -8.08
N ARG A 52 13.96 3.66 -6.85
CA ARG A 52 15.15 2.87 -6.51
C ARG A 52 14.86 1.41 -6.17
N CYS A 53 13.63 0.95 -6.40
CA CYS A 53 13.15 -0.38 -6.03
C CYS A 53 12.59 -1.14 -7.24
N ALA A 54 12.95 -2.42 -7.33
CA ALA A 54 12.39 -3.34 -8.31
C ALA A 54 11.05 -3.92 -7.82
N PRO A 55 10.13 -4.26 -8.75
CA PRO A 55 8.93 -5.01 -8.38
C PRO A 55 9.31 -6.40 -7.84
N PRO A 56 8.46 -7.01 -7.00
CA PRO A 56 8.66 -8.39 -6.60
C PRO A 56 8.56 -9.32 -7.84
N PRO A 57 9.29 -10.45 -7.84
CA PRO A 57 9.22 -11.42 -8.92
C PRO A 57 7.84 -12.11 -8.96
N ASP A 58 7.53 -12.72 -10.10
CA ASP A 58 6.38 -13.62 -10.28
C ASP A 58 5.01 -12.99 -10.01
N LEU A 59 4.90 -11.67 -10.20
CA LEU A 59 3.61 -11.00 -10.25
C LEU A 59 2.87 -11.38 -11.54
N GLY A 60 1.60 -11.77 -11.41
CA GLY A 60 0.72 -12.04 -12.54
C GLY A 60 0.43 -10.78 -13.37
N PRO A 61 -0.14 -10.92 -14.58
CA PRO A 61 -0.39 -9.80 -15.51
C PRO A 61 -1.39 -8.76 -14.99
N ASN A 62 -2.17 -9.08 -13.95
CA ASN A 62 -3.10 -8.18 -13.29
C ASN A 62 -2.46 -7.31 -12.19
N PHE A 63 -1.14 -7.37 -12.02
CA PHE A 63 -0.39 -6.52 -11.10
C PHE A 63 0.40 -5.47 -11.86
N SER A 64 0.42 -4.26 -11.31
CA SER A 64 1.19 -3.14 -11.86
C SER A 64 1.98 -2.45 -10.76
N TRP A 65 3.23 -2.07 -11.08
CA TRP A 65 4.17 -1.43 -10.16
C TRP A 65 4.15 0.08 -10.32
N HIS A 66 3.89 0.81 -9.22
CA HIS A 66 3.74 2.27 -9.22
C HIS A 66 4.64 2.92 -8.16
N PRO A 67 5.98 2.96 -8.39
CA PRO A 67 6.89 3.69 -7.54
C PRO A 67 6.77 5.19 -7.79
N THR A 68 6.95 5.97 -6.74
CA THR A 68 6.99 7.44 -6.88
C THR A 68 8.40 7.93 -7.22
N ARG A 69 8.56 9.24 -7.44
CA ARG A 69 9.88 9.89 -7.54
C ARG A 69 10.30 10.56 -6.23
N ILE A 70 9.52 10.38 -5.17
CA ILE A 70 9.65 11.08 -3.90
C ILE A 70 9.73 10.03 -2.79
N THR A 71 10.72 10.11 -1.91
CA THR A 71 10.81 9.12 -0.82
C THR A 71 9.65 9.26 0.17
N GLU A 72 9.34 8.17 0.87
CA GLU A 72 8.32 8.12 1.92
C GLU A 72 8.50 9.24 2.94
N ARG A 73 9.75 9.52 3.32
CA ARG A 73 10.08 10.60 4.25
C ARG A 73 9.60 11.97 3.76
N TRP A 74 9.74 12.26 2.46
CA TRP A 74 9.31 13.54 1.89
C TRP A 74 7.81 13.59 1.64
N LEU A 75 7.20 12.48 1.19
CA LEU A 75 5.75 12.38 1.07
C LEU A 75 5.06 12.52 2.43
N GLY A 76 5.59 11.88 3.47
CA GLY A 76 5.11 12.03 4.85
C GLY A 76 5.20 13.47 5.35
N ARG A 77 6.27 14.21 5.02
CA ARG A 77 6.33 15.65 5.33
C ARG A 77 5.29 16.45 4.57
N LEU A 78 5.11 16.18 3.28
CA LEU A 78 4.13 16.86 2.45
C LEU A 78 2.71 16.66 3.00
N TRP A 79 2.37 15.40 3.32
CA TRP A 79 1.06 15.02 3.83
C TRP A 79 0.81 15.53 5.25
N TYR A 80 1.71 15.24 6.19
CA TYR A 80 1.42 15.42 7.62
C TYR A 80 2.02 16.67 8.24
N ARG A 81 3.08 17.26 7.64
CA ARG A 81 3.65 18.53 8.15
C ARG A 81 3.15 19.74 7.38
N LEU A 82 3.08 19.64 6.05
CA LEU A 82 2.63 20.73 5.20
C LEU A 82 1.12 20.70 4.92
N HIS A 83 0.41 19.66 5.37
CA HIS A 83 -1.03 19.49 5.15
C HIS A 83 -1.42 19.59 3.66
N LEU A 84 -0.57 19.05 2.78
CA LEU A 84 -0.80 19.00 1.34
C LEU A 84 -1.20 17.57 0.96
N PRO A 85 -2.51 17.23 0.95
CA PRO A 85 -3.01 15.86 0.81
C PRO A 85 -2.93 15.39 -0.63
N LEU A 86 -1.73 15.04 -1.04
CA LEU A 86 -1.44 14.62 -2.39
C LEU A 86 -1.92 13.19 -2.63
N PRO A 87 -2.95 12.96 -3.48
CA PRO A 87 -3.55 11.64 -3.59
C PRO A 87 -2.61 10.65 -4.27
N ILE A 88 -2.56 9.42 -3.76
CA ILE A 88 -1.75 8.33 -4.33
C ILE A 88 -2.16 7.99 -5.78
N GLU A 89 -3.39 8.31 -6.16
CA GLU A 89 -3.93 8.11 -7.50
C GLU A 89 -3.25 8.99 -8.56
N ARG A 90 -2.35 9.90 -8.16
CA ARG A 90 -1.42 10.56 -9.10
C ARG A 90 -0.36 9.61 -9.66
N TRP A 91 -0.03 8.54 -8.94
CA TRP A 91 0.88 7.49 -9.39
C TRP A 91 0.12 6.25 -9.81
N THR A 92 -0.79 5.78 -8.95
CA THR A 92 -1.52 4.54 -9.22
C THR A 92 -2.62 4.71 -10.24
N GLY A 93 -3.04 5.92 -10.62
CA GLY A 93 -4.30 6.13 -11.33
C GLY A 93 -5.53 5.86 -10.44
N PRO A 94 -6.76 5.92 -10.99
CA PRO A 94 -7.99 5.73 -10.23
C PRO A 94 -8.05 4.35 -9.55
N LEU A 95 -8.53 4.33 -8.31
CA LEU A 95 -8.70 3.12 -7.50
C LEU A 95 -10.14 3.03 -6.99
N ASP A 96 -10.64 1.80 -6.87
CA ASP A 96 -11.93 1.51 -6.26
C ASP A 96 -11.76 1.20 -4.76
N LEU A 97 -10.61 0.62 -4.39
CA LEU A 97 -10.18 0.31 -3.02
C LEU A 97 -8.68 0.58 -2.86
N PHE A 98 -8.26 1.13 -1.72
CA PHE A 98 -6.86 1.24 -1.31
C PHE A 98 -6.62 0.56 0.04
N HIS A 99 -5.63 -0.32 0.09
CA HIS A 99 -5.20 -1.01 1.31
C HIS A 99 -3.85 -0.46 1.80
N ALA A 100 -3.86 0.16 2.98
CA ALA A 100 -2.67 0.53 3.72
C ALA A 100 -2.35 -0.57 4.75
N ALA A 101 -1.22 -1.26 4.54
CA ALA A 101 -0.71 -2.28 5.45
C ALA A 101 0.09 -1.69 6.62
N ASP A 102 0.57 -0.46 6.47
CA ASP A 102 1.15 0.31 7.56
C ASP A 102 0.05 1.12 8.27
N PHE A 103 0.25 1.50 9.54
CA PHE A 103 -0.74 2.20 10.38
C PHE A 103 -1.05 3.64 9.93
N VAL A 104 -0.47 4.06 8.80
CA VAL A 104 -0.59 5.40 8.24
C VAL A 104 -1.29 5.34 6.89
N LEU A 105 -2.58 5.73 6.87
CA LEU A 105 -3.34 5.84 5.63
C LEU A 105 -2.82 7.01 4.79
N ARG A 106 -2.50 6.72 3.53
CA ARG A 106 -2.07 7.74 2.55
C ARG A 106 -3.27 8.51 2.03
N PRO A 107 -3.13 9.79 1.65
CA PRO A 107 -4.22 10.53 1.04
C PRO A 107 -4.71 9.85 -0.24
N THR A 108 -6.02 9.72 -0.36
CA THR A 108 -6.72 9.16 -1.52
C THR A 108 -7.69 10.19 -2.08
N ARG A 109 -8.20 9.96 -3.29
CA ARG A 109 -9.24 10.81 -3.88
C ARG A 109 -10.57 10.65 -3.11
N PRO A 110 -11.41 11.69 -3.06
CA PRO A 110 -12.77 11.56 -2.55
C PRO A 110 -13.51 10.41 -3.26
N GLY A 111 -14.11 9.51 -2.48
CA GLY A 111 -14.86 8.35 -2.98
C GLY A 111 -14.06 7.05 -3.10
N THR A 112 -12.73 7.09 -3.02
CA THR A 112 -11.91 5.86 -2.95
C THR A 112 -12.16 5.15 -1.61
N ARG A 113 -12.57 3.87 -1.64
CA ARG A 113 -12.73 3.08 -0.41
C ARG A 113 -11.35 2.79 0.19
N THR A 114 -11.24 2.75 1.51
CA THR A 114 -9.95 2.53 2.19
C THR A 114 -10.04 1.41 3.21
N LEU A 115 -9.00 0.57 3.24
CA LEU A 115 -8.76 -0.45 4.25
C LEU A 115 -7.42 -0.13 4.93
N LEU A 116 -7.41 -0.04 6.26
CA LEU A 116 -6.20 0.18 7.04
C LEU A 116 -6.02 -1.02 7.98
N THR A 117 -4.87 -1.67 7.92
CA THR A 117 -4.52 -2.75 8.85
C THR A 117 -3.66 -2.19 9.98
N VAL A 118 -4.14 -2.34 11.22
CA VAL A 118 -3.37 -2.00 12.43
C VAL A 118 -2.89 -3.30 13.06
N HIS A 119 -1.57 -3.50 13.10
CA HIS A 119 -0.96 -4.75 13.55
C HIS A 119 -0.74 -4.83 15.06
N ASP A 120 -0.49 -3.69 15.71
CA ASP A 120 -0.27 -3.62 17.16
C ASP A 120 -1.52 -3.05 17.84
N LEU A 121 -2.04 -3.79 18.83
CA LEU A 121 -3.17 -3.41 19.66
C LEU A 121 -2.76 -3.20 21.13
N SER A 122 -1.46 -3.07 21.40
CA SER A 122 -0.91 -2.78 22.73
C SER A 122 -1.61 -1.59 23.39
N PHE A 123 -1.88 -0.52 22.63
CA PHE A 123 -2.60 0.67 23.10
C PHE A 123 -4.02 0.39 23.60
N VAL A 124 -4.68 -0.68 23.12
CA VAL A 124 -6.01 -1.09 23.61
C VAL A 124 -5.88 -1.86 24.92
N ARG A 125 -4.84 -2.68 25.03
CA ARG A 125 -4.61 -3.57 26.17
C ARG A 125 -4.05 -2.82 27.38
N GLU A 126 -3.13 -1.90 27.15
CA GLU A 126 -2.46 -1.10 28.18
C GLU A 126 -2.46 0.39 27.79
N PRO A 127 -3.60 1.08 27.95
CA PRO A 127 -3.74 2.48 27.56
C PRO A 127 -2.76 3.42 28.27
N ASP A 128 -2.39 3.09 29.51
CA ASP A 128 -1.48 3.90 30.32
C ASP A 128 0.01 3.71 29.93
N SER A 129 0.32 2.76 29.04
CA SER A 129 1.70 2.47 28.61
C SER A 129 2.21 3.38 27.49
N VAL A 130 1.31 4.05 26.78
CA VAL A 130 1.62 5.00 25.71
C VAL A 130 1.66 6.42 26.28
N MET A 131 2.80 6.79 26.86
CA MET A 131 3.16 8.18 27.19
C MET A 131 4.01 8.82 26.09
#